data_AF-A0A1F6A377-F1
#
_entry.id   AF-A0A1F6A377-F1
#
_cell.length_a   1.000
_cell.length_b   1.000
_cell.length_c   1.000
_cell.angle_alpha   90.00
_cell.angle_beta   90.00
_cell.angle_gamma   90.00
#
_symmetry.space_group_name_H-M   'P 1'
#
loop_
_entity.id
_entity.type
_entity.pdbx_description
1 polymer ?
#
loop_
_entity_poly.entity_id
_entity_poly.type
_entity_poly.pdbx_seq_one_letter_code
_entity_poly.pdbx_strand_id
1 'polypeptide(L)'
;MFILSIFRRIYLYQQFHGWSLARIYGGIFLLWVLGMVGILVWRHFLRLRSGQVQKKSLLLAEVLLTLGIIIFVGLFNAENFIVSTHPPTVNKRVDYVYLSRMSTDGYEGWKRAYAHAKMVLDSRSDRNFFDSEERREIAYAGMVIQNLLVNSYELAADYGGLRGRVPDRQFDFFDWLYSWNFSRWNAYQKMQSDMPISELVKLQDKYFDYYRKISSQPESERGFEMDISPGSPFFD
;
A
#
# COMPACT_ATOMS: atom_id res chain seq x y z
N MET A 1 11.38 -18.55 -22.55
CA MET A 1 12.45 -17.55 -22.46
C MET A 1 11.94 -16.21 -21.92
N PHE A 2 11.03 -15.51 -22.61
CA PHE A 2 10.58 -14.16 -22.20
C PHE A 2 9.84 -14.12 -20.84
N ILE A 3 8.83 -14.97 -20.63
CA ILE A 3 8.06 -15.00 -19.37
C ILE A 3 8.95 -15.37 -18.17
N LEU A 4 9.86 -16.34 -18.33
CA LEU A 4 10.83 -16.73 -17.30
C LEU A 4 11.78 -15.58 -16.94
N SER A 5 12.18 -14.75 -17.92
CA SER A 5 12.97 -13.54 -17.67
C SER A 5 12.22 -12.53 -16.81
N ILE A 6 10.92 -12.34 -17.06
CA ILE A 6 10.08 -11.44 -16.25
C ILE A 6 9.90 -11.97 -14.83
N PHE A 7 9.63 -13.28 -14.65
CA PHE A 7 9.57 -13.88 -13.31
C PHE A 7 10.88 -13.72 -12.55
N ARG A 8 12.02 -13.97 -13.21
CA ARG A 8 13.35 -13.74 -12.61
C ARG A 8 13.52 -12.29 -12.19
N ARG A 9 13.09 -11.34 -13.03
CA ARG A 9 13.15 -9.91 -12.71
C ARG A 9 12.33 -9.60 -11.46
N ILE A 10 11.06 -10.00 -11.41
CA ILE A 10 10.18 -9.76 -10.25
C ILE A 10 10.77 -10.39 -8.99
N TYR A 11 11.25 -11.63 -9.08
CA TYR A 11 11.89 -12.33 -7.98
C TYR A 11 13.12 -11.58 -7.43
N LEU A 12 14.02 -11.13 -8.31
CA LEU A 12 15.19 -10.35 -7.91
C LEU A 12 14.78 -9.04 -7.23
N TYR A 13 13.81 -8.30 -7.78
CA TYR A 13 13.32 -7.08 -7.13
C TYR A 13 12.66 -7.35 -5.77
N GLN A 14 11.95 -8.46 -5.61
CA GLN A 14 11.37 -8.86 -4.32
C GLN A 14 12.46 -9.18 -3.29
N GLN A 15 13.52 -9.85 -3.72
CA GLN A 15 14.65 -10.20 -2.86
C GLN A 15 15.42 -8.96 -2.39
N PHE A 16 15.60 -7.96 -3.25
CA PHE A 16 16.39 -6.77 -2.91
C PHE A 16 15.59 -5.62 -2.29
N HIS A 17 14.31 -5.48 -2.63
CA HIS A 17 13.48 -4.32 -2.27
C HIS A 17 12.16 -4.69 -1.59
N GLY A 18 12.00 -5.94 -1.13
CA GLY A 18 10.79 -6.42 -0.49
C GLY A 18 9.58 -6.51 -1.43
N TRP A 19 8.39 -6.68 -0.86
CA TRP A 19 7.16 -6.87 -1.64
C TRP A 19 6.41 -5.56 -1.80
N SER A 20 5.84 -5.32 -2.98
CA SER A 20 4.95 -4.20 -3.26
C SER A 20 3.72 -4.67 -4.02
N LEU A 21 2.63 -3.91 -3.95
CA LEU A 21 1.38 -4.25 -4.64
C LEU A 21 1.58 -4.48 -6.13
N ALA A 22 2.34 -3.62 -6.80
CA ALA A 22 2.66 -3.76 -8.22
C ALA A 22 3.38 -5.08 -8.54
N ARG A 23 4.28 -5.54 -7.66
CA ARG A 23 5.00 -6.82 -7.85
C ARG A 23 4.09 -8.02 -7.61
N ILE A 24 3.21 -7.96 -6.61
CA ILE A 24 2.24 -9.02 -6.32
C ILE A 24 1.24 -9.16 -7.46
N TYR A 25 0.52 -8.09 -7.79
CA TYR A 25 -0.50 -8.15 -8.84
C TYR A 25 0.13 -8.38 -10.22
N GLY A 26 1.31 -7.82 -10.50
CA GLY A 26 2.07 -8.15 -11.70
C GLY A 26 2.44 -9.64 -11.78
N GLY A 27 2.85 -10.25 -10.66
CA GLY A 27 3.11 -11.68 -10.56
C GLY A 27 1.87 -12.55 -10.80
N ILE A 28 0.74 -12.19 -10.17
CA ILE A 28 -0.55 -12.88 -10.37
C ILE A 28 -0.99 -12.78 -11.83
N PHE A 29 -0.90 -11.59 -12.43
CA PHE A 29 -1.22 -11.38 -13.84
C PHE A 29 -0.33 -12.23 -14.75
N LEU A 30 0.97 -12.33 -14.47
CA LEU A 30 1.87 -13.19 -15.25
C LEU A 30 1.55 -14.68 -15.10
N LEU A 31 1.14 -15.13 -13.92
CA LEU A 31 0.66 -16.51 -13.72
C LEU A 31 -0.60 -16.77 -14.53
N TRP A 32 -1.54 -15.82 -14.57
CA TRP A 32 -2.72 -15.91 -15.41
C TRP A 32 -2.36 -15.97 -16.90
N VAL A 33 -1.50 -15.08 -17.40
CA VAL A 33 -1.02 -15.11 -18.80
C VAL A 33 -0.32 -16.42 -19.12
N LEU A 34 0.54 -16.92 -18.23
CA LEU A 34 1.24 -18.18 -18.41
C LEU A 34 0.25 -19.36 -18.50
N GLY A 35 -0.77 -19.38 -17.63
CA GLY A 35 -1.84 -20.36 -17.67
C GLY A 35 -2.62 -20.32 -18.98
N MET A 36 -3.01 -19.12 -19.44
CA MET A 36 -3.70 -18.93 -20.71
C MET A 36 -2.86 -19.41 -21.89
N VAL A 37 -1.59 -19.02 -21.95
CA VAL A 37 -0.65 -19.49 -22.99
C VAL A 37 -0.50 -21.02 -22.94
N GLY A 38 -0.38 -21.60 -21.74
CA GLY A 38 -0.31 -23.04 -21.54
C GLY A 38 -1.53 -23.76 -22.12
N ILE A 39 -2.74 -23.28 -21.84
CA ILE A 39 -3.98 -23.84 -22.38
C ILE A 39 -4.03 -23.69 -23.90
N LEU A 40 -3.62 -22.55 -24.46
CA LEU A 40 -3.59 -22.32 -25.91
C LEU A 40 -2.60 -23.26 -26.63
N VAL A 41 -1.41 -23.44 -26.08
CA VAL A 41 -0.39 -24.35 -26.60
C VAL A 41 -0.90 -25.79 -26.54
N TRP A 42 -1.46 -26.18 -25.40
CA TRP A 42 -2.06 -27.49 -25.21
C TRP A 42 -3.19 -27.76 -26.21
N ARG A 43 -4.05 -26.77 -26.44
CA ARG A 43 -5.11 -26.80 -27.45
C ARG A 43 -4.57 -26.98 -28.87
N HIS A 44 -3.45 -26.35 -29.21
CA HIS A 44 -2.81 -26.51 -30.51
C HIS A 44 -2.33 -27.95 -30.73
N PHE A 45 -1.63 -28.54 -29.75
CA PHE A 45 -1.12 -29.90 -29.86
C PHE A 45 -2.22 -30.97 -29.82
N LEU A 46 -3.30 -30.76 -29.06
CA LEU A 46 -4.41 -31.70 -29.02
C LEU A 46 -5.28 -31.69 -30.28
N ARG A 47 -5.39 -30.53 -30.97
CA ARG A 47 -6.12 -30.40 -32.24
C ARG A 47 -5.54 -31.28 -33.35
N LEU A 48 -4.23 -31.55 -33.29
CA LEU A 48 -3.54 -32.46 -34.21
C LEU A 48 -3.89 -33.94 -33.98
N ARG A 49 -4.50 -34.31 -32.84
CA ARG A 49 -4.67 -35.71 -32.42
C ARG A 49 -6.13 -36.20 -32.36
N SER A 50 -7.12 -35.34 -32.13
CA SER A 50 -8.52 -35.81 -32.04
C SER A 50 -9.59 -34.72 -32.28
N GLY A 51 -10.62 -35.09 -33.04
CA GLY A 51 -11.69 -34.20 -33.52
C GLY A 51 -12.71 -33.78 -32.45
N GLN A 52 -12.96 -32.48 -32.42
CA GLN A 52 -14.19 -31.77 -31.98
C GLN A 52 -14.65 -31.86 -30.51
N VAL A 53 -14.49 -32.98 -29.79
CA VAL A 53 -15.02 -33.15 -28.41
C VAL A 53 -14.21 -32.38 -27.35
N GLN A 54 -12.90 -32.18 -27.55
CA GLN A 54 -12.01 -31.51 -26.59
C GLN A 54 -12.10 -29.97 -26.58
N LYS A 55 -12.81 -29.35 -27.54
CA LYS A 55 -12.91 -27.87 -27.60
C LYS A 55 -13.71 -27.30 -26.43
N LYS A 56 -14.74 -28.00 -25.95
CA LYS A 56 -15.61 -27.53 -24.84
C LYS A 56 -14.91 -27.59 -23.48
N SER A 57 -14.11 -28.63 -23.21
CA SER A 57 -13.40 -28.79 -21.93
C SER A 57 -12.25 -27.79 -21.77
N LEU A 58 -11.54 -27.45 -22.85
CA LEU A 58 -10.45 -26.46 -22.80
C LEU A 58 -10.97 -25.03 -22.64
N LEU A 59 -12.10 -24.70 -23.28
CA LEU A 59 -12.76 -23.41 -23.07
C LEU A 59 -13.28 -23.28 -21.63
N LEU A 60 -13.83 -24.35 -21.05
CA LEU A 60 -14.19 -24.39 -19.63
C LEU A 60 -12.97 -24.16 -18.73
N ALA A 61 -11.81 -24.73 -19.05
CA ALA A 61 -10.58 -24.51 -18.30
C ALA A 61 -10.11 -23.04 -18.34
N GLU A 62 -10.22 -22.36 -19.49
CA GLU A 62 -9.90 -20.92 -19.62
C GLU A 62 -10.82 -20.06 -18.72
N VAL A 63 -12.12 -20.37 -18.73
CA VAL A 63 -13.12 -19.69 -17.90
C VAL A 63 -12.86 -19.94 -16.41
N LEU A 64 -12.62 -21.19 -16.02
CA LEU A 64 -12.34 -21.56 -14.63
C LEU A 64 -11.03 -20.96 -14.12
N LEU A 65 -9.99 -20.90 -14.95
CA LEU A 65 -8.73 -20.23 -14.60
C LEU A 65 -8.97 -18.74 -14.34
N THR A 66 -9.71 -18.06 -15.22
CA THR A 66 -9.98 -16.63 -15.10
C THR A 66 -10.85 -16.34 -13.88
N LEU A 67 -11.93 -17.08 -13.68
CA LEU A 67 -12.77 -16.98 -12.48
C LEU A 67 -11.97 -17.28 -11.22
N GLY A 68 -11.13 -18.32 -11.24
CA GLY A 68 -10.26 -18.68 -10.13
C GLY A 68 -9.29 -17.56 -9.74
N ILE A 69 -8.68 -16.90 -10.72
CA ILE A 69 -7.79 -15.75 -10.47
C ILE A 69 -8.57 -14.55 -9.93
N ILE A 70 -9.76 -14.25 -10.47
CA ILE A 70 -10.61 -13.15 -9.97
C ILE A 70 -11.02 -13.40 -8.52
N ILE A 71 -11.50 -14.62 -8.21
CA ILE A 71 -11.87 -15.01 -6.86
C ILE A 71 -10.66 -14.95 -5.93
N PHE A 72 -9.51 -15.48 -6.36
CA PHE A 72 -8.27 -15.44 -5.59
C PHE A 72 -7.85 -14.00 -5.27
N VAL A 73 -7.83 -13.11 -6.26
CA VAL A 73 -7.49 -11.69 -6.07
C VAL A 73 -8.49 -11.00 -5.13
N GLY A 74 -9.78 -11.29 -5.23
CA GLY A 74 -10.81 -10.71 -4.37
C GLY A 74 -10.75 -11.18 -2.92
N LEU A 75 -10.26 -12.40 -2.67
CA LEU A 75 -10.10 -12.97 -1.32
C LEU A 75 -8.72 -12.73 -0.72
N PHE A 76 -7.71 -12.42 -1.53
CA PHE A 76 -6.34 -12.26 -1.10
C PHE A 76 -6.04 -10.82 -0.67
N ASN A 77 -5.91 -10.59 0.64
CA ASN A 77 -5.45 -9.31 1.17
C ASN A 77 -3.93 -9.16 0.97
N ALA A 78 -3.56 -8.58 -0.16
CA ALA A 78 -2.17 -8.36 -0.56
C ALA A 78 -1.42 -7.37 0.35
N GLU A 79 -2.08 -6.32 0.84
CA GLU A 79 -1.45 -5.33 1.71
C GLU A 79 -1.07 -5.92 3.07
N ASN A 80 -1.99 -6.63 3.72
CA ASN A 80 -1.71 -7.32 4.97
C ASN A 80 -0.62 -8.41 4.79
N PHE A 81 -0.60 -9.10 3.64
CA PHE A 81 0.46 -10.04 3.30
C PHE A 81 1.83 -9.35 3.18
N ILE A 82 1.91 -8.19 2.53
CA ILE A 82 3.14 -7.39 2.42
C ILE A 82 3.65 -7.00 3.80
N VAL A 83 2.77 -6.47 4.66
CA VAL A 83 3.14 -6.00 6.00
C VAL A 83 3.65 -7.14 6.87
N SER A 84 2.99 -8.30 6.83
CA SER A 84 3.32 -9.44 7.70
C SER A 84 4.56 -10.21 7.28
N THR A 85 4.84 -10.31 5.97
CA THR A 85 5.88 -11.21 5.46
C THR A 85 7.20 -10.48 5.16
N HIS A 86 7.17 -9.49 4.27
CA HIS A 86 8.35 -8.78 3.78
C HIS A 86 7.96 -7.39 3.27
N PRO A 87 7.92 -6.37 4.14
CA PRO A 87 7.58 -5.02 3.74
C PRO A 87 8.62 -4.47 2.73
N PRO A 88 8.23 -3.52 1.88
CA PRO A 88 9.14 -2.93 0.90
C PRO A 88 10.27 -2.18 1.62
N THR A 89 11.45 -2.22 1.00
CA THR A 89 12.64 -1.59 1.56
C THR A 89 13.29 -0.63 0.57
N VAL A 90 13.73 0.51 1.09
CA VAL A 90 14.61 1.47 0.40
C VAL A 90 15.91 1.55 1.18
N ASN A 91 17.04 1.39 0.50
CA ASN A 91 18.37 1.37 1.13
C ASN A 91 18.50 0.41 2.34
N LYS A 92 17.89 -0.78 2.23
CA LYS A 92 17.85 -1.84 3.28
C LYS A 92 17.06 -1.48 4.54
N ARG A 93 16.35 -0.35 4.55
CA ARG A 93 15.43 0.05 5.63
C ARG A 93 14.00 -0.10 5.15
N VAL A 94 13.08 -0.34 6.08
CA VAL A 94 11.65 -0.45 5.77
C VAL A 94 11.12 0.89 5.26
N ASP A 95 10.40 0.87 4.16
CA ASP A 95 9.75 2.06 3.59
C ASP A 95 8.44 2.36 4.33
N TYR A 96 8.55 3.08 5.45
CA TYR A 96 7.39 3.48 6.25
C TYR A 96 6.49 4.48 5.53
N VAL A 97 7.01 5.26 4.57
CA VAL A 97 6.19 6.16 3.76
C VAL A 97 5.27 5.36 2.87
N TYR A 98 5.77 4.31 2.21
CA TYR A 98 4.93 3.35 1.47
C TYR A 98 3.87 2.71 2.38
N LEU A 99 4.27 2.22 3.56
CA LEU A 99 3.33 1.61 4.50
C LEU A 99 2.20 2.57 4.90
N SER A 100 2.50 3.86 5.09
CA SER A 100 1.49 4.89 5.43
C SER A 100 0.50 5.22 4.32
N ARG A 101 0.81 4.88 3.06
CA ARG A 101 -0.04 5.11 1.87
C ARG A 101 -0.92 3.92 1.50
N MET A 102 -0.75 2.77 2.17
CA MET A 102 -1.60 1.60 1.96
C MET A 102 -3.07 1.92 2.23
N SER A 103 -3.98 1.11 1.68
CA SER A 103 -5.40 1.19 2.02
C SER A 103 -5.68 0.72 3.46
N THR A 104 -6.95 0.76 3.88
CA THR A 104 -7.37 0.29 5.21
C THR A 104 -7.14 -1.19 5.43
N ASP A 105 -7.04 -1.99 4.36
CA ASP A 105 -6.69 -3.42 4.42
C ASP A 105 -5.25 -3.66 4.91
N GLY A 106 -4.37 -2.67 4.73
CA GLY A 106 -2.99 -2.61 5.21
C GLY A 106 -2.82 -1.90 6.55
N TYR A 107 -3.85 -1.79 7.40
CA TYR A 107 -3.80 -1.04 8.68
C TYR A 107 -2.59 -1.37 9.57
N GLU A 108 -2.16 -2.63 9.64
CA GLU A 108 -0.97 -3.00 10.40
C GLU A 108 0.30 -2.29 9.90
N GLY A 109 0.34 -1.95 8.61
CA GLY A 109 1.36 -1.10 8.00
C GLY A 109 1.30 0.33 8.52
N TRP A 110 0.10 0.91 8.62
CA TRP A 110 -0.11 2.23 9.22
C TRP A 110 0.38 2.25 10.66
N LYS A 111 0.04 1.22 11.46
CA LYS A 111 0.48 1.08 12.86
C LYS A 111 1.99 1.05 13.01
N ARG A 112 2.68 0.30 12.15
CA ARG A 112 4.15 0.23 12.13
C ARG A 112 4.78 1.56 11.69
N ALA A 113 4.23 2.21 10.66
CA ALA A 113 4.69 3.50 10.19
C ALA A 113 4.52 4.58 11.26
N TYR A 114 3.37 4.60 11.93
CA TYR A 114 3.08 5.47 13.05
C TYR A 114 4.09 5.29 14.20
N ALA A 115 4.29 4.05 14.65
CA ALA A 115 5.22 3.76 15.75
C ALA A 115 6.65 4.22 15.41
N HIS A 116 7.10 4.01 14.17
CA HIS A 116 8.40 4.48 13.72
C HIS A 116 8.49 6.02 13.67
N ALA A 117 7.50 6.69 13.05
CA ALA A 117 7.48 8.15 12.96
C ALA A 117 7.43 8.80 14.35
N LYS A 118 6.61 8.27 15.25
CA LYS A 118 6.54 8.69 16.65
C LYS A 118 7.89 8.56 17.35
N MET A 119 8.55 7.41 17.24
CA MET A 119 9.89 7.18 17.80
C MET A 119 10.91 8.20 17.28
N VAL A 120 10.95 8.45 15.97
CA VAL A 120 11.87 9.44 15.36
C VAL A 120 11.61 10.84 15.90
N LEU A 121 10.33 11.24 15.99
CA LEU A 121 9.96 12.58 16.41
C LEU A 121 10.06 12.78 17.93
N ASP A 122 9.90 11.73 18.74
CA ASP A 122 9.99 11.80 20.20
C ASP A 122 11.44 11.72 20.71
N SER A 123 12.32 10.97 20.03
CA SER A 123 13.71 10.72 20.49
C SER A 123 14.66 11.92 20.35
N ARG A 124 14.21 13.02 19.74
CA ARG A 124 15.08 14.11 19.26
C ARG A 124 14.69 15.51 19.73
N SER A 125 13.79 15.64 20.72
CA SER A 125 13.17 16.92 21.13
C SER A 125 14.20 18.00 21.51
N ASP A 126 15.30 17.58 22.13
CA ASP A 126 16.24 18.48 22.80
C ASP A 126 17.44 18.85 21.92
N ARG A 127 17.49 18.35 20.68
CA ARG A 127 18.59 18.65 19.74
C ARG A 127 18.31 19.88 18.89
N ASN A 128 19.39 20.60 18.56
CA ASN A 128 19.38 21.80 17.71
C ASN A 128 20.10 21.58 16.37
N PHE A 129 20.88 20.50 16.26
CA PHE A 129 21.61 20.13 15.05
C PHE A 129 21.24 18.71 14.64
N PHE A 130 21.12 18.51 13.33
CA PHE A 130 20.73 17.23 12.72
C PHE A 130 21.65 16.94 11.54
N ASP A 131 22.19 15.72 11.49
CA ASP A 131 22.93 15.28 10.32
C ASP A 131 22.01 15.04 9.10
N SER A 132 22.60 14.73 7.94
CA SER A 132 21.83 14.53 6.70
C SER A 132 20.86 13.34 6.78
N GLU A 133 21.25 12.27 7.47
CA GLU A 133 20.41 11.07 7.63
C GLU A 133 19.26 11.34 8.61
N GLU A 134 19.52 12.03 9.72
CA GLU A 134 18.52 12.45 10.69
C GLU A 134 17.49 13.39 10.05
N ARG A 135 17.94 14.34 9.21
CA ARG A 135 17.05 15.23 8.44
C ARG A 135 16.15 14.46 7.49
N ARG A 136 16.69 13.46 6.79
CA ARG A 136 15.92 12.56 5.93
C ARG A 136 14.87 11.78 6.74
N GLU A 137 15.24 11.20 7.87
CA GLU A 137 14.32 10.46 8.74
C GLU A 137 13.20 11.35 9.28
N ILE A 138 13.51 12.60 9.67
CA ILE A 138 12.52 13.58 10.12
C ILE A 138 11.56 13.93 8.98
N ALA A 139 12.07 14.14 7.77
CA ALA A 139 11.24 14.41 6.60
C ALA A 139 10.27 13.25 6.29
N TYR A 140 10.76 12.00 6.35
CA TYR A 140 9.92 10.81 6.13
C TYR A 140 8.92 10.59 7.26
N ALA A 141 9.30 10.85 8.51
CA ALA A 141 8.35 10.86 9.62
C ALA A 141 7.23 11.89 9.39
N GLY A 142 7.56 13.10 8.93
CA GLY A 142 6.57 14.12 8.56
C GLY A 142 5.61 13.67 7.46
N MET A 143 6.12 13.05 6.39
CA MET A 143 5.28 12.48 5.32
C MET A 143 4.35 11.38 5.84
N VAL A 144 4.86 10.48 6.70
CA VAL A 144 4.05 9.43 7.32
C VAL A 144 2.92 10.04 8.15
N ILE A 145 3.22 11.01 9.02
CA ILE A 145 2.20 11.66 9.86
C ILE A 145 1.17 12.37 9.00
N GLN A 146 1.59 13.06 7.93
CA GLN A 146 0.67 13.71 7.00
C GLN A 146 -0.29 12.71 6.34
N ASN A 147 0.22 11.58 5.82
CA ASN A 147 -0.61 10.56 5.20
C ASN A 147 -1.60 9.96 6.21
N LEU A 148 -1.15 9.66 7.43
CA LEU A 148 -2.01 9.14 8.50
C LEU A 148 -3.07 10.16 8.93
N LEU A 149 -2.73 11.46 8.97
CA LEU A 149 -3.70 12.52 9.24
C LEU A 149 -4.77 12.57 8.16
N VAL A 150 -4.38 12.56 6.87
CA VAL A 150 -5.33 12.52 5.75
C VAL A 150 -6.28 11.33 5.88
N ASN A 151 -5.74 10.12 6.07
CA ASN A 151 -6.54 8.91 6.26
C ASN A 151 -7.48 9.02 7.48
N SER A 152 -6.99 9.58 8.59
CA SER A 152 -7.80 9.77 9.80
C SER A 152 -8.96 10.74 9.59
N TYR A 153 -8.74 11.84 8.87
CA TYR A 153 -9.78 12.82 8.56
C TYR A 153 -10.79 12.27 7.57
N GLU A 154 -10.36 11.51 6.56
CA GLU A 154 -11.26 10.83 5.63
C GLU A 154 -12.15 9.82 6.35
N LEU A 155 -11.58 8.98 7.21
CA LEU A 155 -12.34 8.00 7.98
C LEU A 155 -13.27 8.67 9.00
N ALA A 156 -12.85 9.78 9.62
CA ALA A 156 -13.71 10.57 10.50
C ALA A 156 -14.85 11.27 9.73
N ALA A 157 -14.61 11.69 8.48
CA ALA A 157 -15.65 12.23 7.61
C ALA A 157 -16.71 11.17 7.30
N ASP A 158 -16.29 9.95 7.01
CA ASP A 158 -17.16 8.82 6.67
C ASP A 158 -17.92 8.24 7.89
N TYR A 159 -17.22 8.05 9.02
CA TYR A 159 -17.74 7.27 10.15
C TYR A 159 -17.85 8.06 11.47
N GLY A 160 -17.23 9.24 11.56
CA GLY A 160 -17.25 10.10 12.75
C GLY A 160 -18.47 11.03 12.85
N GLY A 161 -19.48 10.83 12.01
CA GLY A 161 -20.73 11.61 12.02
C GLY A 161 -20.64 12.97 11.31
N LEU A 162 -19.48 13.32 10.72
CA LEU A 162 -19.30 14.59 9.99
C LEU A 162 -20.01 14.62 8.62
N ARG A 163 -20.24 13.46 7.98
CA ARG A 163 -21.12 13.34 6.80
C ARG A 163 -22.61 13.55 7.10
N GLY A 164 -23.01 13.78 8.35
CA GLY A 164 -24.40 14.03 8.77
C GLY A 164 -24.98 15.40 8.37
N ARG A 165 -24.41 16.12 7.41
CA ARG A 165 -24.93 17.41 6.90
C ARG A 165 -24.99 17.50 5.38
N VAL A 166 -25.26 16.40 4.68
CA VAL A 166 -25.75 16.47 3.30
C VAL A 166 -27.27 16.30 3.37
N PRO A 167 -28.07 17.36 3.11
CA PRO A 167 -29.52 17.23 3.09
C PRO A 167 -29.95 16.40 1.88
N ASP A 168 -30.92 15.52 2.09
CA ASP A 168 -31.89 15.06 1.08
C ASP A 168 -31.40 14.18 -0.08
N ARG A 169 -30.55 13.19 0.19
CA ARG A 169 -30.54 11.97 -0.65
C ARG A 169 -31.21 10.84 0.12
N GLN A 170 -32.29 10.30 -0.43
CA GLN A 170 -32.92 9.08 0.06
C GLN A 170 -31.86 7.97 -0.01
N PHE A 171 -31.32 7.61 1.14
CA PHE A 171 -30.26 6.62 1.27
C PHE A 171 -30.89 5.24 1.02
N ASP A 172 -30.67 4.66 -0.16
CA ASP A 172 -31.21 3.35 -0.49
C ASP A 172 -30.30 2.22 0.01
N PHE A 173 -30.86 1.01 0.13
CA PHE A 173 -30.16 -0.19 0.59
C PHE A 173 -28.85 -0.47 -0.17
N PHE A 174 -28.83 -0.17 -1.48
CA PHE A 174 -27.63 -0.34 -2.30
C PHE A 174 -26.55 0.68 -1.92
N ASP A 175 -26.90 1.93 -1.62
CA ASP A 175 -25.95 2.95 -1.14
C ASP A 175 -25.39 2.57 0.23
N TRP A 176 -26.22 1.96 1.10
CA TRP A 176 -25.75 1.40 2.37
C TRP A 176 -24.78 0.21 2.16
N LEU A 177 -25.11 -0.74 1.28
CA LEU A 177 -24.22 -1.87 0.97
C LEU A 177 -22.89 -1.41 0.34
N TYR A 178 -22.91 -0.40 -0.53
CA TYR A 178 -21.71 0.14 -1.17
C TYR A 178 -20.86 1.01 -0.23
N SER A 179 -21.48 1.67 0.77
CA SER A 179 -20.76 2.51 1.73
C SER A 179 -20.24 1.76 2.96
N TRP A 180 -20.82 0.59 3.27
CA TRP A 180 -20.40 -0.22 4.40
C TRP A 180 -19.19 -1.10 4.07
N ASN A 181 -18.02 -0.47 4.03
CA ASN A 181 -16.76 -1.18 3.94
C ASN A 181 -16.27 -1.55 5.36
N PHE A 182 -16.42 -2.83 5.73
CA PHE A 182 -16.02 -3.36 7.03
C PHE A 182 -14.54 -3.09 7.35
N SER A 183 -13.67 -3.12 6.33
CA SER A 183 -12.24 -2.80 6.49
C SER A 183 -12.04 -1.35 6.91
N ARG A 184 -12.69 -0.40 6.23
CA ARG A 184 -12.60 1.04 6.57
C ARG A 184 -13.18 1.35 7.95
N TRP A 185 -14.33 0.78 8.28
CA TRP A 185 -14.93 0.96 9.61
C TRP A 185 -14.04 0.40 10.72
N ASN A 186 -13.49 -0.81 10.52
CA ASN A 186 -12.55 -1.42 11.48
C ASN A 186 -11.27 -0.57 11.62
N ALA A 187 -10.71 -0.08 10.52
CA ALA A 187 -9.55 0.82 10.54
C ALA A 187 -9.87 2.11 11.29
N TYR A 188 -11.04 2.71 11.09
CA TYR A 188 -11.48 3.89 11.85
C TYR A 188 -11.49 3.62 13.37
N GLN A 189 -12.14 2.54 13.81
CA GLN A 189 -12.19 2.16 15.22
C GLN A 189 -10.79 1.97 15.81
N LYS A 190 -9.91 1.25 15.09
CA LYS A 190 -8.53 1.01 15.52
C LYS A 190 -7.68 2.29 15.54
N MET A 191 -7.85 3.20 14.58
CA MET A 191 -7.13 4.47 14.57
C MET A 191 -7.47 5.31 15.80
N GLN A 192 -8.74 5.34 16.22
CA GLN A 192 -9.13 6.08 17.42
C GLN A 192 -8.44 5.57 18.69
N SER A 193 -8.13 4.26 18.78
CA SER A 193 -7.42 3.69 19.92
C SER A 193 -5.89 3.74 19.81
N ASP A 194 -5.34 3.42 18.64
CA ASP A 194 -3.90 3.22 18.48
C ASP A 194 -3.14 4.51 18.13
N MET A 195 -3.78 5.44 17.42
CA MET A 195 -3.18 6.66 16.90
C MET A 195 -4.22 7.79 16.76
N PRO A 196 -4.79 8.28 17.88
CA PRO A 196 -5.85 9.27 17.83
C PRO A 196 -5.41 10.55 17.10
N ILE A 197 -6.36 11.21 16.42
CA ILE A 197 -6.09 12.43 15.62
C ILE A 197 -5.33 13.48 16.43
N SER A 198 -5.69 13.66 17.70
CA SER A 198 -5.03 14.62 18.59
C SER A 198 -3.54 14.31 18.82
N GLU A 199 -3.14 13.04 18.79
CA GLU A 199 -1.74 12.62 18.89
C GLU A 199 -1.01 12.81 17.56
N LEU A 200 -1.65 12.49 16.44
CA LEU A 200 -1.10 12.75 15.11
C LEU A 200 -0.84 14.25 14.89
N VAL A 201 -1.75 15.13 15.32
CA VAL A 201 -1.57 16.59 15.27
C VAL A 201 -0.38 17.03 16.13
N LYS A 202 -0.23 16.51 17.35
CA LYS A 202 0.95 16.80 18.19
C LYS A 202 2.26 16.38 17.53
N LEU A 203 2.29 15.22 16.86
CA LEU A 203 3.47 14.77 16.13
C LEU A 203 3.75 15.64 14.90
N GLN A 204 2.70 16.13 14.24
CA GLN A 204 2.83 17.09 13.14
C GLN A 204 3.43 18.42 13.62
N ASP A 205 3.01 18.92 14.78
CA ASP A 205 3.59 20.12 15.38
C ASP A 205 5.08 19.92 15.70
N LYS A 206 5.45 18.77 16.30
CA LYS A 206 6.87 18.43 16.54
C LYS A 206 7.68 18.36 15.24
N TYR A 207 7.10 17.79 14.19
CA TYR A 207 7.74 17.79 12.87
C TYR A 207 8.00 19.22 12.37
N PHE A 208 7.01 20.12 12.47
CA PHE A 208 7.17 21.51 12.07
C PHE A 208 8.21 22.25 12.92
N ASP A 209 8.34 21.92 14.20
CA ASP A 209 9.42 22.44 15.05
C ASP A 209 10.80 22.03 14.51
N TYR A 210 11.00 20.76 14.18
CA TYR A 210 12.25 20.31 13.57
C TYR A 210 12.48 20.93 12.21
N TYR A 211 11.45 21.01 11.38
CA TYR A 211 11.54 21.65 10.07
C TYR A 211 11.98 23.12 10.18
N ARG A 212 11.45 23.87 11.15
CA ARG A 212 11.88 25.25 11.44
C ARG A 212 13.35 25.31 11.90
N LYS A 213 13.77 24.43 12.80
CA LYS A 213 15.17 24.34 13.27
C LYS A 213 16.14 24.02 12.12
N ILE A 214 15.77 23.09 11.23
CA ILE A 214 16.58 22.73 10.05
C ILE A 214 16.61 23.91 9.07
N SER A 215 15.47 24.56 8.84
CA SER A 215 15.37 25.69 7.92
C SER A 215 16.15 26.93 8.39
N SER A 216 16.43 27.06 9.69
CA SER A 216 17.26 28.15 10.22
C SER A 216 18.78 27.90 10.11
N GLN A 217 19.23 26.70 9.75
CA GLN A 217 20.65 26.38 9.52
C GLN A 217 21.15 27.00 8.19
N PRO A 218 22.48 27.11 7.94
CA PRO A 218 23.01 27.56 6.65
C PRO A 218 22.56 26.67 5.48
N GLU A 219 22.36 27.24 4.29
CA GLU A 219 21.81 26.52 3.13
C GLU A 219 22.61 25.27 2.74
N SER A 220 23.94 25.34 2.84
CA SER A 220 24.87 24.22 2.61
C SER A 220 24.65 23.03 3.56
N GLU A 221 23.97 23.25 4.69
CA GLU A 221 23.74 22.28 5.75
C GLU A 221 22.28 21.83 5.86
N ARG A 222 21.39 22.30 4.97
CA ARG A 222 19.95 21.92 4.99
C ARG A 222 19.66 20.65 4.21
N GLY A 223 20.38 20.42 3.12
CA GLY A 223 20.06 19.39 2.12
C GLY A 223 20.24 17.95 2.62
N PHE A 224 19.31 17.08 2.24
CA PHE A 224 19.42 15.63 2.39
C PHE A 224 18.96 14.95 1.09
N GLU A 225 19.50 13.78 0.82
CA GLU A 225 19.10 12.99 -0.35
C GLU A 225 17.79 12.26 -0.06
N MET A 226 16.78 12.48 -0.91
CA MET A 226 15.56 11.67 -0.88
C MET A 226 15.75 10.43 -1.75
N ASP A 227 15.57 9.25 -1.16
CA ASP A 227 15.66 7.95 -1.84
C ASP A 227 14.29 7.37 -2.22
N ILE A 228 13.20 8.01 -1.77
CA ILE A 228 11.82 7.69 -2.16
C ILE A 228 11.31 8.67 -3.22
N SER A 229 10.56 8.16 -4.21
CA SER A 229 9.84 9.01 -5.18
C SER A 229 8.46 9.37 -4.62
N PRO A 230 8.16 10.66 -4.36
CA PRO A 230 6.86 11.07 -3.82
C PRO A 230 5.69 10.78 -4.78
N GLY A 231 5.94 10.86 -6.10
CA GLY A 231 4.95 10.71 -7.18
C GLY A 231 4.93 9.32 -7.81
N SER A 232 4.96 8.25 -7.02
CA SER A 232 4.76 6.90 -7.57
C SER A 232 3.30 6.75 -8.06
N PRO A 233 3.07 6.46 -9.36
CA PRO A 233 1.76 6.53 -10.03
C PRO A 233 0.72 5.47 -9.60
N PHE A 234 0.95 4.76 -8.49
CA PHE A 234 0.08 3.69 -8.00
C PHE A 234 -0.75 4.10 -6.77
N PHE A 235 -0.58 5.33 -6.29
CA PHE A 235 -1.28 5.85 -5.10
C PHE A 235 -1.68 7.34 -5.27
N ASP A 236 -1.91 7.76 -6.51
CA ASP A 236 -2.61 9.01 -6.88
C ASP A 236 -3.96 8.63 -7.50
#